data_AF-A0A1V5F0I2-F1
#
_entry.id   AF-A0A1V5F0I2-F1
#
_cell.length_a   1.000
_cell.length_b   1.000
_cell.length_c   1.000
_cell.angle_alpha   90.00
_cell.angle_beta   90.00
_cell.angle_gamma   90.00
#
_symmetry.space_group_name_H-M   'P 1'
#
loop_
_entity.id
_entity.type
_entity.pdbx_description
1 polymer ?
#
loop_
_entity_poly.entity_id
_entity_poly.type
_entity_poly.pdbx_seq_one_letter_code
_entity_poly.pdbx_strand_id
1 'polypeptide(L)'
;MMEFSDWRERALKAIAKKKEDNKPQSVKNSENWERLRNDIISSAATIHGINTGIERGYSKALFVSNIYQKVETYAKHGNVEIVSAAIEEIRKFNETMSVVITERHKFFKLLEMAENAKAAKESNSERENSEITIPGGKVVQNWKENRLQIIFDNKPDYDTIRELKKWGFKWAPSVAAWQRFNNNNSIFALKQIIKYLKEK
;
A
#
# COMPACT_ATOMS: atom_id res chain seq x y z
N MET A 1 34.05 -0.24 21.26
CA MET A 1 33.72 1.09 20.72
C MET A 1 32.67 1.09 19.59
N MET A 2 32.12 -0.07 19.18
CA MET A 2 31.11 -0.16 18.09
C MET A 2 29.69 0.24 18.52
N GLU A 3 29.31 -0.05 19.78
CA GLU A 3 27.96 0.16 20.33
C GLU A 3 27.43 1.61 20.25
N PHE A 4 28.27 2.62 20.53
CA PHE A 4 27.83 4.01 20.51
C PHE A 4 27.64 4.56 19.09
N SER A 5 28.48 4.13 18.15
CA SER A 5 28.36 4.53 16.74
C SER A 5 27.07 3.97 16.13
N ASP A 6 26.80 2.69 16.35
CA ASP A 6 25.61 2.02 15.84
C ASP A 6 24.33 2.60 16.47
N TRP A 7 24.36 2.88 17.78
CA TRP A 7 23.27 3.55 18.46
C TRP A 7 23.02 4.95 17.88
N ARG A 8 24.07 5.75 17.68
CA ARG A 8 23.98 7.10 17.11
C ARG A 8 23.41 7.06 15.69
N GLU A 9 23.85 6.12 14.86
CA GLU A 9 23.32 5.96 13.50
C GLU A 9 21.82 5.62 13.52
N ARG A 10 21.40 4.70 14.38
CA ARG A 10 19.97 4.36 14.57
C ARG A 10 19.16 5.55 15.06
N ALA A 11 19.69 6.32 16.01
CA ALA A 11 19.04 7.52 16.54
C ALA A 11 18.88 8.59 15.45
N LEU A 12 19.93 8.86 14.67
CA LEU A 12 19.88 9.82 13.56
C LEU A 12 18.89 9.38 12.48
N LYS A 13 18.86 8.08 12.13
CA LYS A 13 17.84 7.52 11.21
C LYS A 13 16.43 7.69 11.75
N ALA A 14 16.22 7.46 13.05
CA ALA A 14 14.91 7.64 13.69
C ALA A 14 14.46 9.11 13.69
N ILE A 15 15.38 10.04 13.96
CA ILE A 15 15.12 11.50 13.90
C ILE A 15 14.78 11.91 12.46
N ALA A 16 15.56 11.47 11.48
CA ALA A 16 15.31 11.75 10.07
C ALA A 16 13.95 11.22 9.62
N LYS A 17 13.62 9.98 10.01
CA LYS A 17 12.31 9.38 9.76
C LYS A 17 11.18 10.20 10.39
N LYS A 18 11.33 10.64 11.64
CA LYS A 18 10.32 11.47 12.32
C LYS A 18 10.15 12.83 11.64
N LYS A 19 11.24 13.43 11.14
CA LYS A 19 11.19 14.67 10.36
C LYS A 19 10.45 14.45 9.03
N GLU A 20 10.70 13.33 8.35
CA GLU A 20 10.00 12.93 7.13
C GLU A 20 8.51 12.68 7.40
N ASP A 21 8.18 11.95 8.47
CA ASP A 21 6.81 11.66 8.88
C ASP A 21 6.01 12.94 9.16
N ASN A 22 6.66 13.96 9.72
CA ASN A 22 6.08 15.27 9.98
C ASN A 22 5.94 16.20 8.75
N LYS A 23 6.48 15.85 7.58
CA LYS A 23 6.27 16.66 6.37
C LYS A 23 4.77 16.70 6.03
N PRO A 24 4.23 17.87 5.60
CA PRO A 24 2.87 17.96 5.10
C PRO A 24 2.62 16.97 3.95
N GLN A 25 1.42 16.38 3.92
CA GLN A 25 1.09 15.36 2.93
C GLN A 25 1.16 15.88 1.49
N SER A 26 0.86 17.16 1.26
CA SER A 26 0.97 17.81 -0.05
C SER A 26 2.42 17.81 -0.58
N VAL A 27 3.40 18.11 0.28
CA VAL A 27 4.83 18.10 -0.07
C VAL A 27 5.32 16.69 -0.36
N LYS A 28 4.87 15.70 0.43
CA LYS A 28 5.19 14.29 0.15
C LYS A 28 4.62 13.85 -1.21
N ASN A 29 3.40 14.28 -1.53
CA ASN A 29 2.75 13.95 -2.80
C ASN A 29 3.49 14.58 -3.99
N SER A 30 3.92 15.83 -3.88
CA SER A 30 4.68 16.49 -4.95
C SER A 30 6.07 15.87 -5.15
N GLU A 31 6.81 15.59 -4.07
CA GLU A 31 8.11 14.90 -4.15
C GLU A 31 7.96 13.50 -4.78
N ASN A 32 6.92 12.77 -4.39
CA ASN A 32 6.63 11.44 -4.95
C ASN A 32 6.22 11.52 -6.43
N TRP A 33 5.41 12.51 -6.81
CA TRP A 33 5.06 12.76 -8.21
C TRP A 33 6.29 13.06 -9.05
N GLU A 34 7.17 13.95 -8.58
CA GLU A 34 8.37 14.34 -9.32
C GLU A 34 9.31 13.15 -9.55
N ARG A 35 9.49 12.28 -8.54
CA ARG A 35 10.25 11.02 -8.70
C ARG A 35 9.61 10.11 -9.74
N LEU A 36 8.30 9.88 -9.65
CA LEU A 36 7.58 9.04 -10.59
C LEU A 36 7.64 9.60 -12.02
N ARG A 37 7.48 10.91 -12.18
CA ARG A 37 7.55 11.61 -13.46
C ARG A 37 8.91 11.41 -14.10
N ASN A 38 10.00 11.63 -13.36
CA ASN A 38 11.36 11.42 -13.86
C ASN A 38 11.60 9.96 -14.28
N ASP A 39 11.11 8.99 -13.50
CA ASP A 39 11.18 7.57 -13.85
C ASP A 39 10.40 7.23 -15.13
N ILE A 40 9.21 7.79 -15.29
CA ILE A 40 8.36 7.63 -16.48
C ILE A 40 9.08 8.18 -17.70
N ILE A 41 9.59 9.41 -17.61
CA ILE A 41 10.29 10.09 -18.71
C ILE A 41 11.56 9.33 -19.10
N SER A 42 12.37 8.89 -18.13
CA SER A 42 13.57 8.10 -18.40
C SER A 42 13.23 6.78 -19.10
N SER A 43 12.20 6.07 -18.63
CA SER A 43 11.74 4.83 -19.26
C SER A 43 11.19 5.07 -20.68
N ALA A 44 10.44 6.15 -20.88
CA ALA A 44 9.89 6.55 -22.18
C ALA A 44 10.97 6.96 -23.18
N ALA A 45 11.98 7.71 -22.73
CA ALA A 45 13.16 8.08 -23.53
C ALA A 45 13.94 6.84 -23.99
N THR A 46 14.10 5.86 -23.11
CA THR A 46 14.77 4.60 -23.48
C THR A 46 13.97 3.84 -24.54
N ILE A 47 12.63 3.79 -24.40
CA ILE A 47 11.75 3.19 -25.43
C ILE A 47 11.86 3.94 -26.75
N HIS A 48 11.94 5.27 -26.73
CA HIS A 48 12.18 6.07 -27.93
C HIS A 48 13.51 5.69 -28.59
N GLY A 49 14.60 5.59 -27.81
CA GLY A 49 15.91 5.15 -28.29
C GLY A 49 15.90 3.74 -28.90
N ILE A 50 15.09 2.82 -28.35
CA ILE A 50 14.89 1.48 -28.93
C ILE A 50 14.12 1.57 -30.26
N ASN A 51 13.05 2.37 -30.32
CA ASN A 51 12.24 2.53 -31.53
C ASN A 51 13.06 3.15 -32.68
N THR A 52 13.99 4.06 -32.38
CA THR A 52 14.86 4.73 -33.37
C THR A 52 16.15 3.96 -33.66
N GLY A 53 16.42 2.86 -32.94
CA GLY A 53 17.61 2.01 -33.14
C GLY A 53 18.91 2.55 -32.54
N ILE A 54 18.83 3.62 -31.73
CA ILE A 54 19.96 4.15 -30.94
C ILE A 54 20.34 3.17 -29.83
N GLU A 55 19.35 2.74 -29.05
CA GLU A 55 19.51 1.78 -27.96
C GLU A 55 19.35 0.36 -28.49
N ARG A 56 20.34 -0.51 -28.23
CA ARG A 56 20.35 -1.92 -28.69
C ARG A 56 20.52 -2.87 -27.51
N GLY A 57 19.90 -4.04 -27.60
CA GLY A 57 20.02 -5.10 -26.58
C GLY A 57 18.99 -5.05 -25.46
N TYR A 58 18.10 -4.04 -25.43
CA TYR A 58 17.02 -3.95 -24.46
C TYR A 58 15.65 -4.27 -25.07
N SER A 59 14.74 -4.81 -24.26
CA SER A 59 13.35 -5.06 -24.66
C SER A 59 12.43 -3.91 -24.27
N LYS A 60 11.74 -3.31 -25.26
CA LYS A 60 10.72 -2.26 -25.06
C LYS A 60 9.66 -2.66 -24.02
N ALA A 61 9.28 -3.94 -23.99
CA ALA A 61 8.25 -4.44 -23.08
C ALA A 61 8.63 -4.28 -21.59
N LEU A 62 9.92 -4.34 -21.26
CA LEU A 62 10.40 -4.18 -19.88
C LEU A 62 10.11 -2.77 -19.35
N PHE A 63 10.39 -1.75 -20.17
CA PHE A 63 10.15 -0.35 -19.80
C PHE A 63 8.65 -0.03 -19.73
N VAL A 64 7.84 -0.57 -20.66
CA VAL A 64 6.37 -0.45 -20.60
C VAL A 64 5.82 -1.09 -19.32
N SER A 65 6.31 -2.29 -18.97
CA SER A 65 5.92 -2.97 -17.73
C SER A 65 6.33 -2.19 -16.49
N ASN A 66 7.54 -1.63 -16.48
CA ASN A 66 8.05 -0.81 -15.38
C ASN A 66 7.17 0.43 -15.14
N ILE A 67 6.86 1.19 -16.20
CA ILE A 67 5.95 2.34 -16.13
C ILE A 67 4.60 1.91 -15.58
N TYR A 68 4.03 0.84 -16.14
CA TYR A 68 2.72 0.33 -15.71
C TYR A 68 2.71 -0.04 -14.23
N GLN A 69 3.66 -0.84 -13.74
CA GLN A 69 3.70 -1.33 -12.36
C GLN A 69 3.86 -0.19 -11.34
N LYS A 70 4.69 0.81 -11.67
CA LYS A 70 4.87 1.99 -10.82
C LYS A 70 3.56 2.78 -10.69
N VAL A 71 2.89 3.09 -11.79
CA VAL A 71 1.60 3.82 -11.77
C VAL A 71 0.47 2.99 -11.18
N GLU A 72 0.46 1.67 -11.42
CA GLU A 72 -0.52 0.72 -10.87
C GLU A 72 -0.52 0.75 -9.33
N THR A 73 0.64 0.95 -8.72
CA THR A 73 0.76 1.06 -7.26
C THR A 73 -0.01 2.27 -6.72
N TYR A 74 0.11 3.44 -7.38
CA TYR A 74 -0.65 4.63 -7.00
C TYR A 74 -2.15 4.45 -7.23
N ALA A 75 -2.53 3.80 -8.32
CA ALA A 75 -3.93 3.49 -8.60
C ALA A 75 -4.53 2.53 -7.56
N LYS A 76 -3.81 1.49 -7.11
CA LYS A 76 -4.24 0.61 -6.00
C LYS A 76 -4.44 1.37 -4.69
N HIS A 77 -3.74 2.49 -4.51
CA HIS A 77 -3.90 3.37 -3.36
C HIS A 77 -4.94 4.47 -3.56
N GLY A 78 -5.63 4.54 -4.71
CA GLY A 78 -6.65 5.55 -4.98
C GLY A 78 -6.10 6.96 -5.17
N ASN A 79 -4.83 7.10 -5.56
CA ASN A 79 -4.24 8.41 -5.84
C ASN A 79 -4.56 8.85 -7.28
N VAL A 80 -5.78 9.36 -7.48
CA VAL A 80 -6.33 9.72 -8.79
C VAL A 80 -5.51 10.82 -9.46
N GLU A 81 -5.07 11.83 -8.71
CA GLU A 81 -4.30 12.98 -9.23
C GLU A 81 -2.98 12.53 -9.86
N ILE A 82 -2.20 11.70 -9.14
CA ILE A 82 -0.92 11.19 -9.66
C ILE A 82 -1.12 10.30 -10.88
N VAL A 83 -2.16 9.48 -10.90
CA VAL A 83 -2.44 8.58 -12.03
C VAL A 83 -2.88 9.38 -13.26
N SER A 84 -3.73 10.39 -13.08
CA SER A 84 -4.14 11.31 -14.14
C SER A 84 -2.93 12.05 -14.73
N ALA A 85 -2.08 12.62 -13.87
CA ALA A 85 -0.86 13.30 -14.31
C ALA A 85 0.11 12.35 -15.06
N ALA A 86 0.26 11.10 -14.61
CA ALA A 86 1.07 10.10 -15.30
C ALA A 86 0.54 9.76 -16.70
N ILE A 87 -0.79 9.67 -16.84
CA ILE A 87 -1.46 9.44 -18.13
C ILE A 87 -1.20 10.62 -19.08
N GLU A 88 -1.35 11.86 -18.59
CA GLU A 88 -1.07 13.04 -19.38
C GLU A 88 0.40 13.13 -19.82
N GLU A 89 1.35 12.79 -18.94
CA GLU A 89 2.78 12.80 -19.28
C GLU A 89 3.10 11.79 -20.40
N ILE A 90 2.49 10.60 -20.35
CA ILE A 90 2.63 9.59 -21.42
C ILE A 90 1.99 10.08 -22.73
N ARG A 91 0.83 10.73 -22.68
CA ARG A 91 0.19 11.31 -23.87
C ARG A 91 1.06 12.38 -24.52
N LYS A 92 1.56 13.33 -23.71
CA LYS A 92 2.50 14.37 -24.16
C LYS A 92 3.75 13.77 -24.80
N PHE A 93 4.30 12.70 -24.21
CA PHE A 93 5.47 12.01 -24.76
C PHE A 93 5.16 11.31 -26.09
N ASN A 94 4.01 10.63 -26.18
CA ASN A 94 3.56 9.95 -27.39
C ASN A 94 3.36 10.93 -28.56
N GLU A 95 2.85 12.13 -28.29
CA GLU A 95 2.66 13.20 -29.29
C GLU A 95 3.98 13.80 -29.75
N THR A 96 4.92 14.01 -28.83
CA THR A 96 6.16 14.76 -29.12
C THR A 96 7.25 13.88 -29.74
N MET A 97 7.40 12.64 -29.27
CA MET A 97 8.59 11.82 -29.55
C MET A 97 8.26 10.52 -30.27
N SER A 98 7.63 9.57 -29.58
CA SER A 98 7.23 8.28 -30.17
C SER A 98 6.19 7.60 -29.32
N VAL A 99 5.38 6.74 -29.93
CA VAL A 99 4.35 5.97 -29.21
C VAL A 99 5.00 4.92 -28.31
N VAL A 100 5.03 5.24 -27.02
CA VAL A 100 5.53 4.42 -25.92
C VAL A 100 4.45 3.44 -25.46
N ILE A 101 3.28 3.95 -25.10
CA ILE A 101 2.10 3.16 -24.70
C ILE A 101 0.90 3.61 -25.52
N THR A 102 0.29 2.69 -26.26
CA THR A 102 -0.91 2.97 -27.09
C THR A 102 -2.17 3.15 -26.23
N GLU A 103 -3.11 4.02 -26.62
CA GLU A 103 -4.38 4.28 -25.89
C GLU A 103 -5.19 3.01 -25.56
N ARG A 104 -5.14 1.97 -26.40
CA ARG A 104 -5.82 0.68 -26.14
C ARG A 104 -5.22 -0.12 -24.98
N HIS A 105 -4.08 0.28 -24.44
CA HIS A 105 -3.38 -0.47 -23.40
C HIS A 105 -4.08 -0.31 -22.05
N LYS A 106 -4.04 -1.36 -21.21
CA LYS A 106 -4.65 -1.36 -19.86
C LYS A 106 -4.10 -0.29 -18.91
N PHE A 107 -3.02 0.40 -19.28
CA PHE A 107 -2.48 1.54 -18.54
C PHE A 107 -3.51 2.67 -18.38
N PHE A 108 -4.30 2.95 -19.42
CA PHE A 108 -5.30 4.02 -19.37
C PHE A 108 -6.52 3.63 -18.51
N LYS A 109 -6.73 2.34 -18.25
CA LYS A 109 -7.73 1.83 -17.28
C LYS A 109 -7.29 1.99 -15.81
N LEU A 110 -6.05 2.41 -15.56
CA LEU A 110 -5.58 2.65 -14.20
C LEU A 110 -6.30 3.83 -13.53
N LEU A 111 -6.81 4.79 -14.32
CA LEU A 111 -7.59 5.90 -13.79
C LEU A 111 -8.89 5.41 -13.15
N GLU A 112 -9.66 4.59 -13.87
CA GLU A 112 -10.88 3.94 -13.37
C GLU A 112 -10.58 3.09 -12.12
N MET A 113 -9.45 2.35 -12.12
CA MET A 113 -9.02 1.60 -10.95
C MET A 113 -8.71 2.50 -9.74
N ALA A 114 -8.10 3.67 -9.97
CA ALA A 114 -7.79 4.64 -8.93
C ALA A 114 -9.06 5.25 -8.33
N GLU A 115 -10.03 5.61 -9.17
CA GLU A 115 -11.33 6.13 -8.75
C GLU A 115 -12.08 5.10 -7.90
N ASN A 116 -12.15 3.85 -8.36
CA ASN A 116 -12.75 2.76 -7.61
C ASN A 116 -12.05 2.51 -6.26
N ALA A 117 -10.72 2.55 -6.23
CA ALA A 117 -9.95 2.40 -4.99
C ALA A 117 -10.15 3.59 -4.03
N LYS A 118 -10.29 4.81 -4.55
CA LYS A 118 -10.61 6.01 -3.76
C LYS A 118 -12.02 5.92 -3.17
N ALA A 119 -13.02 5.60 -3.98
CA ALA A 119 -14.40 5.41 -3.52
C ALA A 119 -14.52 4.27 -2.48
N ALA A 120 -13.80 3.17 -2.67
CA ALA A 120 -13.74 2.09 -1.69
C ALA A 120 -13.08 2.51 -0.36
N LYS A 121 -12.12 3.42 -0.39
CA LYS A 121 -11.49 3.97 0.82
C LYS A 121 -12.41 4.97 1.53
N GLU A 122 -13.05 5.86 0.78
CA GLU A 122 -13.99 6.86 1.31
C GLU A 122 -15.18 6.17 1.99
N SER A 123 -15.83 5.22 1.30
CA SER A 123 -16.93 4.42 1.87
C SER A 123 -16.53 3.63 3.11
N ASN A 124 -15.31 3.07 3.15
CA ASN A 124 -14.80 2.41 4.35
C ASN A 124 -14.48 3.39 5.49
N SER A 125 -14.12 4.64 5.19
CA SER A 125 -13.82 5.66 6.21
C SER A 125 -15.07 6.25 6.85
N GLU A 126 -16.18 6.30 6.12
CA GLU A 126 -17.49 6.74 6.60
C GLU A 126 -18.21 5.66 7.42
N ARG A 127 -17.84 4.38 7.22
CA ARG A 127 -18.49 3.25 7.86
C ARG A 127 -18.09 3.16 9.34
N GLU A 128 -19.10 3.10 10.21
CA GLU A 128 -18.88 2.90 11.64
C GLU A 128 -18.24 1.54 11.93
N ASN A 129 -17.38 1.52 12.96
CA ASN A 129 -16.76 0.30 13.43
C ASN A 129 -17.81 -0.60 14.08
N SER A 130 -17.82 -1.88 13.72
CA SER A 130 -18.63 -2.86 14.42
C SER A 130 -17.82 -3.52 15.53
N GLU A 131 -18.43 -3.62 16.70
CA GLU A 131 -17.85 -4.28 17.88
C GLU A 131 -18.65 -5.54 18.24
N ILE A 132 -17.95 -6.63 18.55
CA ILE A 132 -18.55 -7.88 19.01
C ILE A 132 -17.84 -8.31 20.29
N THR A 133 -18.60 -8.51 21.36
CA THR A 133 -18.07 -9.04 22.62
C THR A 133 -17.74 -10.53 22.49
N ILE A 134 -16.57 -10.93 22.98
CA ILE A 134 -16.09 -12.31 23.00
C ILE A 134 -15.67 -12.70 24.43
N PRO A 135 -15.54 -13.99 24.75
CA PRO A 135 -14.97 -14.40 26.04
C PRO A 135 -13.56 -13.81 26.21
N GLY A 136 -13.36 -13.02 27.26
CA GLY A 136 -12.08 -12.40 27.61
C GLY A 136 -11.70 -11.15 26.80
N GLY A 137 -12.65 -10.55 26.06
CA GLY A 137 -12.42 -9.27 25.40
C GLY A 137 -13.44 -8.89 24.34
N LYS A 138 -13.00 -8.17 23.31
CA LYS A 138 -13.84 -7.71 22.20
C LYS A 138 -13.13 -7.77 20.86
N VAL A 139 -13.93 -7.85 19.80
CA VAL A 139 -13.48 -7.79 18.41
C VAL A 139 -13.98 -6.49 17.82
N VAL A 140 -13.08 -5.73 17.20
CA VAL A 140 -13.39 -4.47 16.51
C VAL A 140 -13.08 -4.66 15.04
N GLN A 141 -14.09 -4.52 14.19
CA GLN A 141 -13.91 -4.43 12.74
C GLN A 141 -13.71 -2.96 12.38
N ASN A 142 -12.44 -2.57 12.27
CA ASN A 142 -12.05 -1.20 11.96
C ASN A 142 -12.04 -1.00 10.44
N TRP A 143 -13.09 -0.36 9.93
CA TRP A 143 -13.25 -0.12 8.49
C TRP A 143 -12.28 0.95 8.00
N LYS A 144 -12.06 2.01 8.79
CA LYS A 144 -11.12 3.10 8.48
C LYS A 144 -9.69 2.60 8.26
N GLU A 145 -9.20 1.74 9.15
CA GLU A 145 -7.84 1.15 9.04
C GLU A 145 -7.82 -0.11 8.16
N ASN A 146 -8.99 -0.59 7.71
CA ASN A 146 -9.14 -1.86 7.02
C ASN A 146 -8.48 -3.03 7.79
N ARG A 147 -8.81 -3.10 9.08
CA ARG A 147 -8.26 -4.08 10.04
C ARG A 147 -9.37 -4.76 10.83
N LEU A 148 -9.22 -6.06 11.03
CA LEU A 148 -10.00 -6.83 11.99
C LEU A 148 -9.13 -7.03 13.23
N GLN A 149 -9.57 -6.51 14.36
CA GLN A 149 -8.79 -6.40 15.59
C GLN A 149 -9.46 -7.19 16.72
N ILE A 150 -8.68 -7.95 17.47
CA ILE A 150 -9.11 -8.67 18.67
C ILE A 150 -8.36 -8.06 19.84
N ILE A 151 -9.11 -7.50 20.77
CA ILE A 151 -8.63 -6.83 21.97
C ILE A 151 -9.03 -7.71 23.14
N PHE A 152 -8.05 -8.18 23.91
CA PHE A 152 -8.30 -8.94 25.14
C PHE A 152 -8.17 -8.01 26.34
N ASP A 153 -8.95 -8.25 27.39
CA ASP A 153 -8.89 -7.45 28.63
C ASP A 153 -7.55 -7.65 29.35
N ASN A 154 -7.04 -8.87 29.30
CA ASN A 154 -5.74 -9.28 29.85
C ASN A 154 -4.93 -10.03 28.80
N LYS A 155 -3.64 -10.23 29.08
CA LYS A 155 -2.79 -11.03 28.21
C LYS A 155 -3.38 -12.44 28.06
N PRO A 156 -3.73 -12.89 26.84
CA PRO A 156 -4.26 -14.24 26.64
C PRO A 156 -3.21 -15.29 26.99
N ASP A 157 -3.67 -16.48 27.37
CA ASP A 157 -2.79 -17.59 27.70
C ASP A 157 -2.02 -18.10 26.47
N TYR A 158 -1.00 -18.93 26.74
CA TYR A 158 -0.09 -19.40 25.70
C TYR A 158 -0.78 -20.15 24.56
N ASP A 159 -1.77 -21.00 24.84
CA ASP A 159 -2.45 -21.78 23.82
C ASP A 159 -3.35 -20.89 22.94
N THR A 160 -4.01 -19.91 23.55
CA THR A 160 -4.77 -18.90 22.81
C THR A 160 -3.86 -18.07 21.89
N ILE A 161 -2.68 -17.68 22.36
CA ILE A 161 -1.69 -16.97 21.54
C ILE A 161 -1.24 -17.85 20.35
N ARG A 162 -1.02 -19.14 20.58
CA ARG A 162 -0.63 -20.09 19.53
C ARG A 162 -1.72 -20.20 18.47
N GLU A 163 -2.99 -20.29 18.87
CA GLU A 163 -4.12 -20.40 17.94
C GLU A 163 -4.32 -19.11 17.15
N LEU A 164 -4.19 -17.93 17.78
CA LEU A 164 -4.23 -16.62 17.09
C LEU A 164 -3.17 -16.55 15.98
N LYS A 165 -1.92 -16.94 16.28
CA LYS A 165 -0.82 -16.96 15.31
C LYS A 165 -1.08 -17.94 14.17
N LYS A 166 -1.60 -19.14 14.48
CA LYS A 166 -1.96 -20.17 13.48
C LYS A 166 -2.98 -19.66 12.47
N TRP A 167 -3.94 -18.86 12.91
CA TRP A 167 -4.94 -18.21 12.05
C TRP A 167 -4.47 -16.88 11.41
N GLY A 168 -3.20 -16.51 11.61
CA GLY A 168 -2.56 -15.37 10.96
C GLY A 168 -2.81 -14.02 11.62
N PHE A 169 -3.30 -13.98 12.87
CA PHE A 169 -3.38 -12.75 13.64
C PHE A 169 -1.99 -12.37 14.19
N LYS A 170 -1.62 -11.10 14.05
CA LYS A 170 -0.35 -10.56 14.54
C LYS A 170 -0.60 -9.55 15.65
N TRP A 171 0.19 -9.63 16.72
CA TRP A 171 0.17 -8.64 17.78
C TRP A 171 0.69 -7.30 17.28
N ALA A 172 -0.07 -6.24 17.53
CA ALA A 172 0.29 -4.87 17.19
C ALA A 172 0.33 -4.01 18.45
N PRO A 173 1.54 -3.72 18.99
CA PRO A 173 1.69 -3.02 20.27
C PRO A 173 1.16 -1.58 20.25
N SER A 174 1.18 -0.92 19.10
CA SER A 174 0.70 0.47 18.95
C SER A 174 -0.81 0.62 19.17
N VAL A 175 -1.58 -0.45 18.96
CA VAL A 175 -3.05 -0.49 19.13
C VAL A 175 -3.47 -1.48 20.21
N ALA A 176 -2.51 -2.11 20.90
CA ALA A 176 -2.73 -3.14 21.90
C ALA A 176 -3.73 -4.24 21.45
N ALA A 177 -3.64 -4.66 20.18
CA ALA A 177 -4.59 -5.62 19.60
C ALA A 177 -3.91 -6.68 18.75
N TRP A 178 -4.52 -7.86 18.68
CA TRP A 178 -4.22 -8.87 17.67
C TRP A 178 -4.98 -8.53 16.41
N GLN A 179 -4.29 -8.26 15.30
CA GLN A 179 -4.94 -7.77 14.09
C GLN A 179 -4.54 -8.49 12.81
N ARG A 180 -5.46 -8.46 11.84
CA ARG A 180 -5.30 -8.90 10.46
C ARG A 180 -6.02 -7.95 9.51
N PHE A 181 -5.72 -8.00 8.21
CA PHE A 181 -6.45 -7.26 7.17
C PHE A 181 -7.94 -7.59 7.18
N ASN A 182 -8.84 -6.61 7.06
CA ASN A 182 -10.28 -6.87 7.04
C ASN A 182 -10.70 -7.43 5.67
N ASN A 183 -10.90 -8.74 5.59
CA ASN A 183 -11.42 -9.45 4.42
C ASN A 183 -12.19 -10.70 4.85
N ASN A 184 -12.82 -11.38 3.88
CA ASN A 184 -13.63 -12.57 4.12
C ASN A 184 -12.86 -13.72 4.80
N ASN A 185 -11.58 -13.89 4.45
CA ASN A 185 -10.73 -14.91 5.08
C ASN A 185 -10.47 -14.58 6.56
N SER A 186 -10.27 -13.31 6.90
CA SER A 186 -10.12 -12.87 8.29
C SER A 186 -11.39 -13.06 9.09
N ILE A 187 -12.57 -12.84 8.50
CA ILE A 187 -13.86 -13.13 9.14
C ILE A 187 -13.99 -14.64 9.40
N PHE A 188 -13.61 -15.49 8.45
CA PHE A 188 -13.60 -16.93 8.64
C PHE A 188 -12.65 -17.35 9.78
N ALA A 189 -11.42 -16.84 9.77
CA ALA A 189 -10.42 -17.09 10.81
C ALA A 189 -10.91 -16.66 12.20
N LEU A 190 -11.57 -15.49 12.28
CA LEU A 190 -12.18 -15.00 13.52
C LEU A 190 -13.24 -15.97 14.05
N LYS A 191 -14.11 -16.50 13.19
CA LYS A 191 -15.13 -17.48 13.61
C LYS A 191 -14.50 -18.72 14.25
N GLN A 192 -13.36 -19.18 13.73
CA GLN A 192 -12.64 -20.33 14.31
C GLN A 192 -12.05 -20.01 15.68
N ILE A 193 -11.50 -18.81 15.86
CA ILE A 193 -11.00 -18.35 17.16
C ILE A 193 -12.13 -18.20 18.17
N ILE A 194 -13.25 -17.59 17.78
CA ILE A 194 -14.42 -17.45 18.67
C ILE A 194 -14.94 -18.82 19.08
N LYS A 195 -14.97 -19.79 18.15
CA LYS A 195 -15.35 -21.17 18.46
C LYS A 195 -14.39 -21.78 19.49
N TYR A 196 -13.08 -21.69 19.26
CA TYR A 196 -12.05 -22.17 20.19
C TYR A 196 -12.17 -21.54 21.58
N LEU A 197 -12.42 -20.22 21.66
CA LEU A 197 -12.59 -19.52 22.94
C LEU A 197 -13.86 -19.90 23.70
N LYS A 198 -14.90 -20.39 23.01
CA LYS A 198 -16.16 -20.83 23.64
C LYS A 198 -16.11 -22.29 24.12
N GLU A 199 -15.29 -23.11 23.48
CA GLU A 199 -15.13 -24.54 23.79
C GLU A 199 -14.10 -24.80 24.91
N LYS A 200 -13.42 -23.73 25.35
CA LYS A 200 -12.43 -23.73 26.43
C LYS A 200 -13.06 -23.36 27.76
#